data_AF-A0A0C3EE29-F1
#
_entry.id   AF-A0A0C3EE29-F1
#
_cell.length_a   1.000
_cell.length_b   1.000
_cell.length_c   1.000
_cell.angle_alpha   90.00
_cell.angle_beta   90.00
_cell.angle_gamma   90.00
#
_symmetry.space_group_name_H-M   'P 1'
#
loop_
_entity.id
_entity.type
_entity.pdbx_description
1 polymer ?
#
loop_
_entity_poly.entity_id
_entity_poly.type
_entity_poly.pdbx_seq_one_letter_code
_entity_poly.pdbx_strand_id
1 'polypeptide(L)'
;MTPFSLRQDRYRELLRTSRLWRNLKYRKWHGYGHRSTVDPGQGDLALFCATCPQPGVNLKDNWKEDPEQWKFTRGYVFNGNFSAEQLKMKHPEDDVHLSDGKAFMTSRFPYQRHLAVAKEIKQKITCNDYRAIDKANLIRQHLIYTGIGAAACTRHGCFVPHTVVDFQKGERQMNMDYAVSEALKYNTDGIRRVILLYDIMCQYWKNLHRRFQSNPHLSYPEGMEILRGIGLFHVHGHKDKCY
;
A
#
# COMPACT_ATOMS: atom_id res chain seq x y z
N MET A 1 -33.26 -18.82 -46.06
CA MET A 1 -32.67 -18.03 -44.95
C MET A 1 -31.20 -18.40 -44.87
N THR A 2 -30.31 -17.48 -45.23
CA THR A 2 -28.86 -17.65 -45.06
C THR A 2 -28.54 -17.70 -43.56
N PRO A 3 -27.75 -18.67 -43.06
CA PRO A 3 -27.39 -18.68 -41.66
C PRO A 3 -26.53 -17.45 -41.39
N PHE A 4 -26.94 -16.62 -40.44
CA PHE A 4 -26.06 -15.58 -39.91
C PHE A 4 -24.81 -16.27 -39.39
N SER A 5 -23.69 -16.10 -40.10
CA SER A 5 -22.37 -16.44 -39.61
C SER A 5 -22.17 -15.66 -38.31
N LEU A 6 -22.19 -16.37 -37.17
CA LEU A 6 -21.77 -15.82 -35.89
C LEU A 6 -20.35 -15.31 -36.08
N ARG A 7 -20.17 -13.98 -36.12
CA ARG A 7 -18.85 -13.37 -36.23
C ARG A 7 -17.95 -13.94 -35.14
N GLN A 8 -16.68 -14.19 -35.47
CA GLN A 8 -15.71 -14.65 -34.50
C GLN A 8 -15.71 -13.74 -33.26
N ASP A 9 -15.86 -14.31 -32.07
CA ASP A 9 -15.77 -13.57 -30.82
C ASP A 9 -14.36 -12.95 -30.68
N ARG A 10 -14.31 -11.62 -30.55
CA ARG A 10 -13.07 -10.83 -30.39
C ARG A 10 -12.91 -10.24 -28.99
N TYR A 11 -13.70 -10.71 -28.03
CA TYR A 11 -13.75 -10.14 -26.67
C TYR A 11 -12.37 -10.13 -26.00
N ARG A 12 -11.60 -11.22 -26.14
CA ARG A 12 -10.25 -11.31 -25.56
C ARG A 12 -9.27 -10.30 -26.16
N GLU A 13 -9.31 -10.13 -27.48
CA GLU A 13 -8.47 -9.14 -28.17
C GLU A 13 -8.86 -7.72 -27.78
N LEU A 14 -10.16 -7.41 -27.72
CA LEU A 14 -10.65 -6.10 -27.29
C LEU A 14 -10.29 -5.80 -25.83
N LEU A 15 -10.35 -6.78 -24.93
CA LEU A 15 -9.87 -6.64 -23.55
C LEU A 15 -8.38 -6.33 -23.50
N ARG A 16 -7.54 -7.02 -24.30
CA ARG A 16 -6.10 -6.77 -24.37
C ARG A 16 -5.81 -5.37 -24.90
N THR A 17 -6.42 -4.97 -26.01
CA THR A 17 -6.28 -3.62 -26.60
C THR A 17 -6.73 -2.54 -25.62
N SER A 18 -7.84 -2.75 -24.92
CA SER A 18 -8.34 -1.82 -23.89
C SER A 18 -7.36 -1.66 -22.72
N ARG A 19 -6.72 -2.74 -22.26
CA ARG A 19 -5.69 -2.68 -21.20
C ARG A 19 -4.44 -1.90 -21.66
N LEU A 20 -3.94 -2.20 -22.86
CA LEU A 20 -2.78 -1.51 -23.43
C LEU A 20 -3.08 -0.02 -23.67
N TRP A 21 -4.24 0.29 -24.24
CA TRP A 21 -4.68 1.67 -24.44
C TRP A 21 -4.75 2.45 -23.12
N ARG A 22 -5.36 1.87 -22.07
CA ARG A 22 -5.42 2.51 -20.74
C ARG A 22 -4.03 2.75 -20.17
N ASN A 23 -3.09 1.81 -20.29
CA ASN A 23 -1.72 2.00 -19.84
C ASN A 23 -1.02 3.15 -20.58
N LEU A 24 -1.14 3.21 -21.92
CA LEU A 24 -0.59 4.28 -22.74
C LEU A 24 -1.19 5.64 -22.38
N LYS A 25 -2.51 5.71 -22.16
CA LYS A 25 -3.19 6.92 -21.70
C LYS A 25 -2.68 7.38 -20.34
N TYR A 26 -2.49 6.45 -19.41
CA TYR A 26 -2.00 6.76 -18.07
C TYR A 26 -0.57 7.31 -18.10
N ARG A 27 0.32 6.70 -18.89
CA ARG A 27 1.69 7.19 -19.13
C ARG A 27 1.67 8.59 -19.75
N LYS A 28 0.86 8.80 -20.79
CA LYS A 28 0.69 10.11 -21.44
C LYS A 28 0.24 11.19 -20.45
N TRP A 29 -0.74 10.90 -19.60
CA TRP A 29 -1.26 11.87 -18.62
C TRP A 29 -0.21 12.27 -17.57
N HIS A 30 0.73 11.39 -17.24
CA HIS A 30 1.85 11.67 -16.34
C HIS A 30 3.10 12.20 -17.08
N GLY A 31 3.00 12.52 -18.38
CA GLY A 31 4.09 13.11 -19.17
C GLY A 31 5.10 12.12 -19.75
N TYR A 32 4.91 10.82 -19.53
CA TYR A 32 5.79 9.77 -20.04
C TYR A 32 5.48 9.42 -21.51
N GLY A 33 6.54 9.20 -22.30
CA GLY A 33 6.46 8.84 -23.73
C GLY A 33 6.32 10.02 -24.69
N HIS A 34 5.95 11.22 -24.22
CA HIS A 34 5.92 12.45 -25.03
C HIS A 34 7.04 13.43 -24.69
N ARG A 35 7.32 13.64 -23.39
CA ARG A 35 8.36 14.58 -22.91
C ARG A 35 9.60 13.87 -22.41
N SER A 36 9.41 12.70 -21.80
CA SER A 36 10.48 11.85 -21.29
C SER A 36 10.42 10.49 -21.96
N THR A 37 11.56 10.00 -22.41
CA THR A 37 11.77 8.61 -22.85
C THR A 37 12.16 7.69 -21.70
N VAL A 38 12.42 8.25 -20.51
CA VAL A 38 12.69 7.49 -19.29
C VAL A 38 11.40 6.79 -18.86
N ASP A 39 11.51 5.53 -18.48
CA ASP A 39 10.40 4.75 -17.95
C ASP A 39 10.04 5.26 -16.53
N PRO A 40 8.75 5.30 -16.13
CA PRO A 40 8.36 5.79 -14.81
C PRO A 40 8.98 4.96 -13.69
N GLY A 41 9.46 5.64 -12.66
CA GLY A 41 9.90 5.05 -11.41
C GLY A 41 8.75 4.59 -10.52
N GLN A 42 9.08 4.27 -9.27
CA GLN A 42 8.12 3.77 -8.29
C GLN A 42 7.12 4.85 -7.92
N GLY A 43 5.83 4.56 -8.10
CA GLY A 43 4.74 5.49 -7.78
C GLY A 43 4.54 6.67 -8.75
N ASP A 44 5.39 6.86 -9.76
CA ASP A 44 5.37 8.02 -10.65
C ASP A 44 4.12 8.16 -11.52
N LEU A 45 3.38 7.07 -11.72
CA LEU A 45 2.09 7.05 -12.41
C LEU A 45 0.90 7.20 -11.45
N ALA A 46 1.12 7.53 -10.18
CA ALA A 46 0.05 7.74 -9.22
C ALA A 46 0.07 9.16 -8.65
N LEU A 47 -1.12 9.74 -8.52
CA LEU A 47 -1.29 11.03 -7.87
C LEU A 47 -1.47 10.81 -6.37
N PHE A 48 -0.74 11.59 -5.58
CA PHE A 48 -0.94 11.68 -4.14
C PHE A 48 -1.79 12.91 -3.75
N CYS A 49 -2.11 13.02 -2.47
CA CYS A 49 -2.88 14.11 -1.90
C CYS A 49 -2.19 15.47 -2.11
N ALA A 50 -2.85 16.37 -2.86
CA ALA A 50 -2.31 17.70 -3.19
C ALA A 50 -2.05 18.60 -1.97
N THR A 51 -2.77 18.36 -0.87
CA THR A 51 -2.71 19.20 0.34
C THR A 51 -1.84 18.60 1.45
N CYS A 52 -1.41 17.34 1.32
CA CYS A 52 -0.51 16.75 2.30
C CYS A 52 0.87 17.44 2.19
N PRO A 53 1.53 17.75 3.32
CA PRO A 53 2.86 18.35 3.31
C PRO A 53 3.86 17.49 2.53
N GLN A 54 4.41 18.01 1.43
CA GLN A 54 5.34 17.31 0.54
C GLN A 54 6.55 18.22 0.25
N PRO A 55 7.70 17.98 0.91
CA PRO A 55 8.95 18.67 0.64
C PRO A 55 9.30 18.61 -0.85
N GLY A 56 9.71 19.74 -1.42
CA GLY A 56 10.05 19.84 -2.86
C GLY A 56 8.84 19.84 -3.82
N VAL A 57 7.61 19.70 -3.32
CA VAL A 57 6.39 19.70 -4.14
C VAL A 57 5.49 20.89 -3.80
N ASN A 58 5.08 21.02 -2.53
CA ASN A 58 4.11 22.04 -2.10
C ASN A 58 4.49 22.76 -0.79
N LEU A 59 5.69 22.50 -0.27
CA LEU A 59 6.25 23.24 0.87
C LEU A 59 7.25 24.29 0.36
N LYS A 60 7.29 25.45 1.03
CA LYS A 60 8.32 26.48 0.81
C LYS A 60 9.70 25.96 1.17
N ASP A 61 10.77 26.39 0.52
CA ASP A 61 12.12 25.85 0.77
C ASP A 61 12.58 25.95 2.23
N ASN A 62 12.24 27.05 2.91
CA ASN A 62 12.59 27.30 4.31
C ASN A 62 11.60 26.69 5.33
N TRP A 63 10.73 25.78 4.92
CA TRP A 63 9.71 25.18 5.81
C TRP A 63 10.30 24.51 7.07
N LYS A 64 11.57 24.06 7.02
CA LYS A 64 12.28 23.44 8.14
C LYS A 64 12.63 24.43 9.27
N GLU A 65 12.69 25.73 8.97
CA GLU A 65 13.01 26.80 9.93
C GLU A 65 11.77 27.29 10.68
N ASP A 66 10.58 26.92 10.19
CA ASP A 66 9.33 27.35 10.79
C ASP A 66 9.20 26.84 12.23
N PRO A 67 8.89 27.72 13.21
CA PRO A 67 8.78 27.29 14.60
C PRO A 67 7.60 26.32 14.82
N GLU A 68 6.57 26.36 13.96
CA GLU A 68 5.38 25.53 14.07
C GLU A 68 5.50 24.24 13.24
N GLN A 69 6.53 23.42 13.51
CA GLN A 69 6.79 22.18 12.78
C GLN A 69 5.61 21.18 12.78
N TRP A 70 4.71 21.28 13.77
CA TRP A 70 3.55 20.40 13.90
C TRP A 70 2.62 20.44 12.68
N LYS A 71 2.54 21.56 11.95
CA LYS A 71 1.64 21.70 10.78
C LYS A 71 2.05 20.83 9.59
N PHE A 72 3.34 20.46 9.52
CA PHE A 72 3.88 19.58 8.48
C PHE A 72 3.74 18.10 8.80
N THR A 73 3.09 17.74 9.91
CA THR A 73 2.83 16.35 10.30
C THR A 73 2.08 15.60 9.19
N ARG A 74 2.61 14.44 8.77
CA ARG A 74 1.95 13.55 7.81
C ARG A 74 1.12 12.49 8.54
N GLY A 75 -0.15 12.38 8.20
CA GLY A 75 -1.03 11.35 8.75
C GLY A 75 -1.31 10.25 7.74
N TYR A 76 -1.18 8.99 8.16
CA TYR A 76 -1.51 7.81 7.38
C TYR A 76 -2.53 6.93 8.08
N VAL A 77 -3.50 6.40 7.33
CA VAL A 77 -4.41 5.34 7.74
C VAL A 77 -4.10 4.09 6.94
N PHE A 78 -4.09 2.94 7.62
CA PHE A 78 -3.81 1.64 7.02
C PHE A 78 -5.04 0.75 7.14
N ASN A 79 -5.39 0.07 6.05
CA ASN A 79 -6.50 -0.89 6.04
C ASN A 79 -6.30 -1.97 4.98
N GLY A 80 -6.96 -3.11 5.18
CA GLY A 80 -7.04 -4.25 4.28
C GLY A 80 -8.39 -4.37 3.58
N ASN A 81 -8.37 -4.78 2.31
CA ASN A 81 -9.53 -5.23 1.55
C ASN A 81 -9.38 -6.73 1.27
N PHE A 82 -10.24 -7.53 1.90
CA PHE A 82 -10.22 -9.00 1.86
C PHE A 82 -11.06 -9.60 0.72
N SER A 83 -11.60 -8.76 -0.16
CA SER A 83 -12.39 -9.18 -1.33
C SER A 83 -11.68 -8.87 -2.66
N ALA A 84 -10.54 -8.18 -2.61
CA ALA A 84 -9.68 -7.92 -3.77
C ALA A 84 -8.84 -9.17 -4.10
N GLU A 85 -9.51 -10.23 -4.51
CA GLU A 85 -8.91 -11.56 -4.68
C GLU A 85 -8.31 -11.74 -6.09
N GLN A 86 -7.21 -12.50 -6.16
CA GLN A 86 -6.62 -12.93 -7.43
C GLN A 86 -6.55 -14.45 -7.51
N LEU A 87 -7.17 -15.01 -8.55
CA LEU A 87 -7.13 -16.44 -8.87
C LEU A 87 -5.75 -16.90 -9.33
N LYS A 88 -5.45 -18.18 -9.09
CA LYS A 88 -4.32 -18.86 -9.73
C LYS A 88 -4.45 -18.80 -11.24
N MET A 89 -3.41 -18.24 -11.86
CA MET A 89 -3.30 -18.15 -13.31
C MET A 89 -3.01 -19.54 -13.88
N LYS A 90 -3.66 -19.89 -14.99
CA LYS A 90 -3.40 -21.14 -15.70
C LYS A 90 -1.99 -21.15 -16.32
N HIS A 91 -1.55 -19.99 -16.80
CA HIS A 91 -0.27 -19.74 -17.48
C HIS A 91 0.39 -18.52 -16.86
N PRO A 92 0.99 -18.63 -15.66
CA PRO A 92 1.65 -17.50 -14.98
C PRO A 92 2.82 -16.92 -15.79
N GLU A 93 3.45 -17.72 -16.65
CA GLU A 93 4.51 -17.31 -17.58
C GLU A 93 4.05 -16.26 -18.60
N ASP A 94 2.75 -16.22 -18.91
CA ASP A 94 2.15 -15.28 -19.86
C ASP A 94 1.69 -13.96 -19.19
N ASP A 95 1.82 -13.83 -17.86
CA ASP A 95 1.37 -12.64 -17.14
C ASP A 95 2.38 -11.48 -17.28
N VAL A 96 1.97 -10.46 -18.03
CA VAL A 96 2.77 -9.26 -18.31
C VAL A 96 2.27 -8.08 -17.48
N HIS A 97 3.09 -7.66 -16.51
CA HIS A 97 2.81 -6.49 -15.70
C HIS A 97 3.11 -5.19 -16.46
N LEU A 98 2.09 -4.37 -16.71
CA LEU A 98 2.24 -3.13 -17.49
C LEU A 98 2.82 -1.94 -16.67
N SER A 99 2.67 -1.98 -15.34
CA SER A 99 3.01 -0.90 -14.41
C SER A 99 3.49 -1.42 -13.05
N ASP A 100 4.32 -2.48 -13.04
CA ASP A 100 4.86 -3.06 -11.79
C ASP A 100 5.53 -1.99 -10.92
N GLY A 101 4.97 -1.73 -9.74
CA GLY A 101 5.45 -0.69 -8.83
C GLY A 101 5.25 0.76 -9.27
N LYS A 102 4.75 1.03 -10.48
CA LYS A 102 4.76 2.39 -11.05
C LYS A 102 3.59 3.25 -10.61
N ALA A 103 2.56 2.67 -10.02
CA ALA A 103 1.37 3.38 -9.55
C ALA A 103 1.15 3.11 -8.06
N PHE A 104 -0.07 2.74 -7.64
CA PHE A 104 -0.37 2.48 -6.23
C PHE A 104 0.20 1.16 -5.70
N MET A 105 0.26 0.12 -6.54
CA MET A 105 0.81 -1.19 -6.16
C MET A 105 2.31 -1.11 -5.93
N THR A 106 2.79 -1.86 -4.95
CA THR A 106 4.21 -2.07 -4.67
C THR A 106 4.89 -2.86 -5.78
N SER A 107 6.20 -2.65 -5.95
CA SER A 107 7.02 -3.41 -6.89
C SER A 107 7.11 -4.87 -6.44
N ARG A 108 6.82 -5.80 -7.34
CA ARG A 108 6.66 -7.22 -7.00
C ARG A 108 7.93 -7.85 -6.42
N PHE A 109 9.07 -7.66 -7.08
CA PHE A 109 10.32 -8.29 -6.67
C PHE A 109 10.88 -7.76 -5.34
N PRO A 110 10.99 -6.43 -5.10
CA PRO A 110 11.35 -5.90 -3.78
C PRO A 110 10.43 -6.39 -2.66
N TYR A 111 9.12 -6.40 -2.90
CA TYR A 111 8.15 -6.88 -1.92
C TYR A 111 8.29 -8.38 -1.64
N GLN A 112 8.51 -9.21 -2.66
CA GLN A 112 8.78 -10.64 -2.48
C GLN A 112 10.05 -10.91 -1.67
N ARG A 113 11.13 -10.15 -1.88
CA ARG A 113 12.36 -10.27 -1.08
C ARG A 113 12.12 -9.92 0.38
N HIS A 114 11.35 -8.87 0.65
CA HIS A 114 10.88 -8.54 1.99
C HIS A 114 10.12 -9.71 2.63
N LEU A 115 9.13 -10.27 1.93
CA LEU A 115 8.31 -11.37 2.45
C LEU A 115 9.12 -12.64 2.72
N ALA A 116 10.17 -12.90 1.93
CA ALA A 116 11.01 -14.10 2.08
C ALA A 116 11.80 -14.12 3.40
N VAL A 117 12.14 -12.96 3.96
CA VAL A 117 12.90 -12.83 5.21
C VAL A 117 12.05 -12.38 6.40
N ALA A 118 10.84 -11.88 6.14
CA ALA A 118 9.93 -11.42 7.17
C ALA A 118 9.49 -12.55 8.11
N LYS A 119 9.55 -12.29 9.42
CA LYS A 119 9.12 -13.23 10.47
C LYS A 119 7.78 -12.79 11.03
N GLU A 120 6.76 -13.64 10.90
CA GLU A 120 5.47 -13.38 11.53
C GLU A 120 5.55 -13.67 13.03
N ILE A 121 5.30 -12.66 13.86
CA ILE A 121 5.28 -12.81 15.31
C ILE A 121 3.83 -13.00 15.74
N LYS A 122 3.45 -14.23 16.07
CA LYS A 122 2.12 -14.52 16.63
C LYS A 122 1.96 -13.77 17.95
N GLN A 123 1.07 -12.78 17.99
CA GLN A 123 0.74 -12.05 19.20
C GLN A 123 -0.50 -12.66 19.85
N LYS A 124 -0.48 -12.78 21.17
CA LYS A 124 -1.65 -13.17 21.95
C LYS A 124 -2.62 -11.99 21.93
N ILE A 125 -3.81 -12.21 21.41
CA ILE A 125 -4.85 -11.18 21.30
C ILE A 125 -5.23 -10.70 22.71
N THR A 126 -5.13 -9.39 22.96
CA THR A 126 -5.45 -8.81 24.28
C THR A 126 -6.68 -7.89 24.28
N CYS A 127 -7.22 -7.52 23.12
CA CYS A 127 -8.44 -6.70 22.97
C CYS A 127 -9.60 -7.49 22.32
N ASN A 128 -10.84 -7.01 22.51
CA ASN A 128 -12.04 -7.84 22.41
C ASN A 128 -12.59 -8.14 21.00
N ASP A 129 -12.04 -7.59 19.90
CA ASP A 129 -12.69 -7.65 18.57
C ASP A 129 -11.97 -8.44 17.46
N TYR A 130 -11.09 -9.37 17.81
CA TYR A 130 -10.28 -10.08 16.81
C TYR A 130 -11.03 -11.19 16.01
N ARG A 131 -12.29 -11.49 16.32
CA ARG A 131 -13.02 -12.59 15.66
C ARG A 131 -13.21 -12.42 14.15
N ALA A 132 -13.09 -11.19 13.62
CA ALA A 132 -13.17 -10.92 12.19
C ALA A 132 -11.90 -11.33 11.41
N ILE A 133 -10.71 -11.22 12.01
CA ILE A 133 -9.43 -11.47 11.33
C ILE A 133 -9.19 -12.97 11.13
N ASP A 134 -9.59 -13.82 12.07
CA ASP A 134 -9.38 -15.28 11.97
C ASP A 134 -10.16 -15.92 10.81
N LYS A 135 -11.35 -15.41 10.46
CA LYS A 135 -12.12 -15.90 9.30
C LYS A 135 -11.53 -15.43 7.97
N ALA A 136 -10.93 -14.24 7.92
CA ALA A 136 -10.30 -13.69 6.72
C ALA A 136 -8.97 -14.37 6.35
N ASN A 137 -8.31 -15.01 7.33
CA ASN A 137 -7.02 -15.68 7.16
C ASN A 137 -7.10 -17.16 6.69
N LEU A 138 -8.28 -17.61 6.26
CA LEU A 138 -8.44 -18.95 5.70
C LEU A 138 -7.68 -19.08 4.38
N ILE A 139 -6.84 -20.12 4.26
CA ILE A 139 -6.15 -20.43 3.00
C ILE A 139 -7.21 -20.83 1.97
N ARG A 140 -7.34 -20.05 0.91
CA ARG A 140 -8.13 -20.42 -0.26
C ARG A 140 -7.18 -20.95 -1.33
N GLN A 141 -7.15 -22.27 -1.52
CA GLN A 141 -6.16 -22.93 -2.38
C GLN A 141 -6.21 -22.49 -3.86
N HIS A 142 -7.34 -21.94 -4.32
CA HIS A 142 -7.52 -21.46 -5.69
C HIS A 142 -7.04 -20.00 -5.90
N LEU A 143 -6.67 -19.29 -4.83
CA LEU A 143 -6.19 -17.91 -4.89
C LEU A 143 -4.66 -17.84 -4.82
N ILE A 144 -4.08 -16.86 -5.51
CA ILE A 144 -2.70 -16.38 -5.32
C ILE A 144 -2.70 -15.30 -4.23
N TYR A 145 -3.66 -14.38 -4.31
CA TYR A 145 -3.85 -13.31 -3.34
C TYR A 145 -5.28 -13.31 -2.82
N THR A 146 -5.43 -13.14 -1.52
CA THR A 146 -6.73 -13.14 -0.82
C THR A 146 -7.26 -11.72 -0.56
N GLY A 147 -6.56 -10.70 -1.05
CA GLY A 147 -6.85 -9.31 -0.73
C GLY A 147 -5.64 -8.41 -0.93
N ILE A 148 -5.81 -7.13 -0.58
CA ILE A 148 -4.78 -6.10 -0.63
C ILE A 148 -4.80 -5.25 0.63
N GLY A 149 -3.64 -4.72 1.03
CA GLY A 149 -3.50 -3.70 2.08
C GLY A 149 -3.04 -2.39 1.47
N ALA A 150 -3.49 -1.26 2.00
CA ALA A 150 -3.12 0.05 1.48
C ALA A 150 -2.88 1.07 2.59
N ALA A 151 -2.03 2.06 2.29
CA ALA A 151 -1.89 3.28 3.07
C ALA A 151 -2.65 4.42 2.36
N ALA A 152 -3.40 5.22 3.11
CA ALA A 152 -4.03 6.44 2.63
C ALA A 152 -3.71 7.62 3.54
N CYS A 153 -3.79 8.85 3.04
CA CYS A 153 -3.67 10.02 3.91
C CYS A 153 -4.91 10.14 4.82
N THR A 154 -4.70 10.50 6.09
CA THR A 154 -5.80 10.59 7.06
C THR A 154 -6.77 11.74 6.79
N ARG A 155 -6.31 12.78 6.08
CA ARG A 155 -7.11 14.00 5.84
C ARG A 155 -8.10 13.84 4.69
N HIS A 156 -7.69 13.19 3.60
CA HIS A 156 -8.46 13.18 2.35
C HIS A 156 -8.66 11.78 1.76
N GLY A 157 -8.16 10.73 2.42
CA GLY A 157 -8.33 9.35 1.95
C GLY A 157 -7.60 9.02 0.64
N CYS A 158 -6.65 9.86 0.20
CA CYS A 158 -5.88 9.58 -1.01
C CYS A 158 -4.86 8.47 -0.73
N PHE A 159 -4.86 7.42 -1.54
CA PHE A 159 -3.86 6.36 -1.42
C PHE A 159 -2.45 6.88 -1.65
N VAL A 160 -1.51 6.39 -0.84
CA VAL A 160 -0.09 6.71 -1.00
C VAL A 160 0.45 5.86 -2.15
N PRO A 161 1.09 6.46 -3.16
CA PRO A 161 1.71 5.72 -4.26
C PRO A 161 2.71 4.66 -3.77
N HIS A 162 2.80 3.54 -4.50
CA HIS A 162 3.72 2.44 -4.21
C HIS A 162 3.58 1.83 -2.80
N THR A 163 2.38 1.84 -2.20
CA THR A 163 2.15 1.27 -0.86
C THR A 163 1.12 0.15 -0.82
N VAL A 164 0.43 -0.12 -1.93
CA VAL A 164 -0.58 -1.18 -1.97
C VAL A 164 0.11 -2.54 -2.08
N VAL A 165 -0.16 -3.41 -1.11
CA VAL A 165 0.49 -4.70 -0.93
C VAL A 165 -0.50 -5.83 -1.13
N ASP A 166 -0.08 -6.90 -1.82
CA ASP A 166 -0.90 -8.10 -1.95
C ASP A 166 -0.84 -8.97 -0.68
N PHE A 167 -1.97 -9.54 -0.31
CA PHE A 167 -2.11 -10.51 0.79
C PHE A 167 -2.01 -11.94 0.26
N GLN A 168 -0.95 -12.67 0.61
CA GLN A 168 -0.80 -14.07 0.20
C GLN A 168 -1.72 -15.01 0.98
N LYS A 169 -2.08 -14.62 2.21
CA LYS A 169 -2.97 -15.38 3.11
C LYS A 169 -3.53 -14.45 4.18
N GLY A 170 -4.56 -13.71 3.79
CA GLY A 170 -5.15 -12.63 4.56
C GLY A 170 -4.12 -11.56 4.95
N GLU A 171 -4.55 -10.63 5.78
CA GLU A 171 -3.70 -9.55 6.27
C GLU A 171 -2.76 -10.09 7.35
N ARG A 172 -1.45 -9.90 7.14
CA ARG A 172 -0.41 -10.22 8.12
C ARG A 172 0.43 -8.99 8.42
N GLN A 173 1.08 -8.97 9.58
CA GLN A 173 1.89 -7.83 9.98
C GLN A 173 3.01 -7.56 8.96
N MET A 174 3.63 -8.61 8.41
CA MET A 174 4.63 -8.47 7.36
C MET A 174 4.11 -7.75 6.10
N ASN A 175 2.83 -7.91 5.75
CA ASN A 175 2.26 -7.24 4.58
C ASN A 175 2.17 -5.73 4.87
N MET A 176 1.61 -5.38 6.02
CA MET A 176 1.43 -3.98 6.43
C MET A 176 2.74 -3.28 6.80
N ASP A 177 3.75 -4.00 7.29
CA ASP A 177 5.09 -3.46 7.56
C ASP A 177 5.69 -2.83 6.29
N TYR A 178 5.54 -3.51 5.15
CA TYR A 178 6.04 -3.00 3.87
C TYR A 178 5.28 -1.75 3.43
N ALA A 179 3.94 -1.77 3.51
CA ALA A 179 3.11 -0.60 3.23
C ALA A 179 3.46 0.60 4.12
N VAL A 180 3.72 0.37 5.42
CA VAL A 180 4.19 1.40 6.37
C VAL A 180 5.55 1.93 5.95
N SER A 181 6.52 1.06 5.64
CA SER A 181 7.86 1.49 5.22
C SER A 181 7.81 2.38 3.97
N GLU A 182 7.09 1.96 2.93
CA GLU A 182 6.95 2.73 1.70
C GLU A 182 6.21 4.06 1.95
N ALA A 183 5.13 4.05 2.74
CA ALA A 183 4.40 5.28 3.08
C ALA A 183 5.25 6.30 3.84
N LEU A 184 6.09 5.82 4.76
CA LEU A 184 6.98 6.67 5.55
C LEU A 184 8.15 7.25 4.75
N LYS A 185 8.48 6.68 3.58
CA LYS A 185 9.50 7.20 2.65
C LYS A 185 8.93 8.13 1.58
N TYR A 186 7.64 8.04 1.28
CA TYR A 186 7.03 8.76 0.15
C TYR A 186 6.92 10.28 0.40
N ASN A 187 7.81 11.07 -0.19
CA ASN A 187 7.85 12.54 -0.10
C ASN A 187 7.76 13.06 1.34
N THR A 188 8.60 12.51 2.21
CA THR A 188 8.64 12.82 3.65
C THR A 188 10.04 13.24 4.12
N ASP A 189 10.97 13.52 3.21
CA ASP A 189 12.33 13.89 3.59
C ASP A 189 12.36 15.14 4.49
N GLY A 190 13.03 15.02 5.64
CA GLY A 190 13.08 16.04 6.69
C GLY A 190 11.79 16.26 7.48
N ILE A 191 10.68 15.58 7.17
CA ILE A 191 9.46 15.66 7.99
C ILE A 191 9.74 14.97 9.33
N ARG A 192 9.65 15.76 10.41
CA ARG A 192 9.99 15.30 11.76
C ARG A 192 8.95 14.40 12.38
N ARG A 193 7.67 14.54 12.00
CA ARG A 193 6.56 13.89 12.70
C ARG A 193 5.56 13.28 11.74
N VAL A 194 5.10 12.07 12.07
CA VAL A 194 4.02 11.37 11.38
C VAL A 194 3.00 10.82 12.37
N ILE A 195 1.77 10.60 11.94
CA ILE A 195 0.73 9.92 12.71
C ILE A 195 0.31 8.67 11.92
N LEU A 196 0.39 7.49 12.54
CA LEU A 196 -0.12 6.25 11.97
C LEU A 196 -1.44 5.87 12.67
N LEU A 197 -2.48 5.69 11.88
CA LEU A 197 -3.79 5.20 12.31
C LEU A 197 -4.01 3.79 11.76
N TYR A 198 -4.36 2.85 12.63
CA TYR A 198 -4.61 1.47 12.23
C TYR A 198 -5.51 0.78 13.25
N ASP A 199 -6.43 -0.07 12.78
CA ASP A 199 -7.43 -0.74 13.61
C ASP A 199 -6.82 -1.64 14.69
N ILE A 200 -5.61 -2.15 14.46
CA ILE A 200 -4.88 -2.97 15.43
C ILE A 200 -3.60 -2.30 15.93
N MET A 201 -3.52 -0.96 15.90
CA MET A 201 -2.30 -0.21 16.27
C MET A 201 -1.74 -0.61 17.64
N CYS A 202 -2.60 -0.88 18.63
CA CYS A 202 -2.22 -1.30 19.98
C CYS A 202 -1.47 -2.65 20.03
N GLN A 203 -1.74 -3.55 19.07
CA GLN A 203 -1.04 -4.83 18.92
C GLN A 203 0.15 -4.68 17.98
N TYR A 204 -0.09 -4.07 16.82
CA TYR A 204 0.86 -3.89 15.75
C TYR A 204 2.13 -3.17 16.20
N TRP A 205 1.98 -2.09 16.98
CA TRP A 205 3.10 -1.26 17.44
C TRP A 205 4.10 -2.00 18.33
N LYS A 206 3.63 -2.92 19.17
CA LYS A 206 4.46 -3.60 20.20
C LYS A 206 5.74 -4.23 19.62
N ASN A 207 5.66 -4.75 18.39
CA ASN A 207 6.77 -5.41 17.72
C ASN A 207 7.23 -4.68 16.44
N LEU A 208 6.67 -3.50 16.12
CA LEU A 208 6.99 -2.81 14.87
C LEU A 208 8.49 -2.57 14.72
N HIS A 209 9.11 -1.97 15.74
CA HIS A 209 10.54 -1.68 15.74
C HIS A 209 11.39 -2.95 15.58
N ARG A 210 11.03 -4.03 16.29
CA ARG A 210 11.70 -5.33 16.16
C ARG A 210 11.59 -5.90 14.75
N ARG A 211 10.42 -5.79 14.11
CA ARG A 211 10.21 -6.26 12.73
C ARG A 211 11.03 -5.43 11.73
N PHE A 212 11.06 -4.11 11.89
CA PHE A 212 11.88 -3.22 11.05
C PHE A 212 13.38 -3.49 11.21
N GLN A 213 13.89 -3.65 12.43
CA GLN A 213 15.30 -3.94 12.67
C GLN A 213 15.75 -5.32 12.17
N SER A 214 14.84 -6.29 12.14
CA SER A 214 15.16 -7.66 11.72
C SER A 214 14.97 -7.91 10.21
N ASN A 215 14.59 -6.89 9.44
CA ASN A 215 14.33 -7.00 8.02
C ASN A 215 15.04 -5.89 7.23
N PRO A 216 16.04 -6.22 6.39
CA PRO A 216 16.83 -5.22 5.67
C PRO A 216 16.05 -4.47 4.58
N HIS A 217 14.82 -4.89 4.27
CA HIS A 217 13.96 -4.26 3.27
C HIS A 217 13.00 -3.22 3.87
N LEU A 218 12.99 -3.08 5.20
CA LEU A 218 12.14 -2.12 5.90
C LEU A 218 12.99 -0.97 6.43
N SER A 219 12.55 0.25 6.16
CA SER A 219 13.14 1.46 6.73
C SER A 219 12.14 2.62 6.78
N TYR A 220 12.46 3.61 7.58
CA TYR A 220 11.82 4.93 7.56
C TYR A 220 12.89 5.98 7.87
N PRO A 221 12.66 7.28 7.55
CA PRO A 221 13.64 8.33 7.77
C PRO A 221 14.11 8.41 9.23
N GLU A 222 15.41 8.61 9.42
CA GLU A 222 16.01 8.73 10.76
C GLU A 222 15.48 9.93 11.53
N GLY A 223 15.31 9.79 12.85
CA GLY A 223 14.81 10.86 13.71
C GLY A 223 13.32 11.18 13.55
N MET A 224 12.58 10.44 12.72
CA MET A 224 11.14 10.61 12.56
C MET A 224 10.37 10.18 13.82
N GLU A 225 9.64 11.13 14.42
CA GLU A 225 8.70 10.88 15.51
C GLU A 225 7.41 10.25 14.96
N ILE A 226 7.10 9.04 15.42
CA ILE A 226 5.89 8.32 15.02
C ILE A 226 4.85 8.41 16.14
N LEU A 227 3.86 9.28 15.94
CA LEU A 227 2.63 9.29 16.70
C LEU A 227 1.69 8.18 16.22
N ARG A 228 0.82 7.74 17.12
CA ARG A 228 -0.03 6.56 16.92
C ARG A 228 -1.44 6.91 17.31
N GLY A 229 -2.41 6.42 16.54
CA GLY A 229 -3.81 6.50 16.90
C GLY A 229 -4.55 5.24 16.50
N ILE A 230 -5.71 5.09 17.11
CA ILE A 230 -6.59 3.95 16.91
C ILE A 230 -8.03 4.47 16.78
N GLY A 231 -8.83 3.84 15.93
CA GLY A 231 -10.20 4.28 15.68
C GLY A 231 -11.06 4.26 16.95
N LEU A 232 -11.95 5.23 17.11
CA LEU A 232 -12.81 5.37 18.30
C LEU A 232 -13.63 4.11 18.59
N PHE A 233 -14.13 3.44 17.55
CA PHE A 233 -14.84 2.15 17.69
C PHE A 233 -13.99 1.09 18.40
N HIS A 234 -12.68 1.10 18.19
CA HIS A 234 -11.76 0.19 18.84
C HIS A 234 -11.45 0.61 20.28
N VAL A 235 -11.47 1.91 20.61
CA VAL A 235 -11.22 2.45 21.97
C VAL A 235 -12.20 1.86 23.00
N HIS A 236 -13.46 1.62 22.63
CA HIS A 236 -14.44 0.99 23.52
C HIS A 236 -14.12 -0.49 23.86
N GLY A 237 -13.27 -1.16 23.07
CA GLY A 237 -12.79 -2.52 23.29
C GLY A 237 -11.43 -2.64 23.98
N HIS A 238 -10.82 -1.50 24.37
CA HIS A 238 -9.53 -1.48 25.07
C HIS A 238 -9.64 -1.88 26.55
N LYS A 239 -8.54 -2.44 27.07
CA LYS A 239 -8.29 -2.66 28.51
C LYS A 239 -7.11 -1.78 28.91
N ASP A 240 -7.01 -1.36 30.17
CA ASP A 240 -5.98 -0.41 30.64
C ASP A 240 -4.53 -0.82 30.29
N LYS A 241 -4.26 -2.13 30.21
CA LYS A 241 -2.97 -2.70 29.78
C LYS A 241 -2.62 -2.53 28.29
N CYS A 242 -3.48 -1.88 27.51
CA CYS A 242 -3.30 -1.66 26.07
C CYS A 242 -2.84 -0.22 25.74
N TYR A 243 -2.74 0.65 26.75
CA TYR A 243 -2.15 1.99 26.64
C TYR A 243 -0.63 1.95 26.76
#